data_AF-A0A352SE45-F1
#
_entry.id   AF-A0A352SE45-F1
#
_cell.length_a   1.000
_cell.length_b   1.000
_cell.length_c   1.000
_cell.angle_alpha   90.00
_cell.angle_beta   90.00
_cell.angle_gamma   90.00
#
_symmetry.space_group_name_H-M   'P 1'
#
loop_
_entity.id
_entity.type
_entity.pdbx_description
1 polymer ?
#
loop_
_entity_poly.entity_id
_entity_poly.type
_entity_poly.pdbx_seq_one_letter_code
_entity_poly.pdbx_strand_id
1 'polypeptide(L)'
;VKTAILGWARREDARVITCGGAGGQLDPTRVRIEDLARTIQDPLLAKVRGNLRRQWGFPRDPKKKFGIQAVYSDEPLRYPEPEQQACEIDEVPPAPRQGPQGLACAGFGSSVAVTAVFGFVAASAVIGAIASGG
;
A
#
# COMPACT_ATOMS: atom_id res chain seq x y z
N VAL A 1 2.45 10.67 6.02
CA VAL A 1 1.02 10.88 5.72
C VAL A 1 0.16 9.66 6.04
N LYS A 2 0.27 8.53 5.31
CA LYS A 2 -0.59 7.34 5.49
C LYS A 2 -0.71 6.84 6.94
N THR A 3 0.40 6.71 7.67
CA THR A 3 0.40 6.34 9.10
C THR A 3 -0.45 7.28 9.94
N ALA A 4 -0.33 8.60 9.75
CA ALA A 4 -1.03 9.59 10.55
C ALA A 4 -2.54 9.53 10.31
N ILE A 5 -2.96 9.35 9.06
CA ILE A 5 -4.38 9.18 8.70
C ILE A 5 -4.97 7.93 9.38
N LEU A 6 -4.28 6.78 9.28
CA LEU A 6 -4.76 5.53 9.87
C LEU A 6 -4.77 5.55 11.39
N GLY A 7 -3.75 6.17 11.99
CA GLY A 7 -3.68 6.33 13.43
C GLY A 7 -4.78 7.24 13.97
N TRP A 8 -5.03 8.36 13.29
CA TRP A 8 -6.13 9.26 13.62
C TRP A 8 -7.49 8.57 13.45
N ALA A 9 -7.74 7.91 12.32
CA ALA A 9 -9.00 7.23 12.05
C ALA A 9 -9.32 6.19 13.13
N ARG A 10 -8.33 5.40 13.57
CA ARG A 10 -8.52 4.43 14.65
C ARG A 10 -8.84 5.06 16.01
N ARG A 11 -8.31 6.27 16.27
CA ARG A 11 -8.56 7.01 17.52
C ARG A 11 -9.95 7.64 17.54
N GLU A 12 -10.40 8.17 16.41
CA GLU A 12 -11.72 8.80 16.26
C GLU A 12 -12.84 7.81 15.90
N ASP A 13 -12.54 6.50 15.93
CA ASP A 13 -13.45 5.43 15.48
C ASP A 13 -14.00 5.64 14.04
N ALA A 14 -13.22 6.32 13.21
CA ALA A 14 -13.54 6.58 11.82
C ALA A 14 -13.33 5.33 10.97
N ARG A 15 -14.36 4.95 10.20
CA ARG A 15 -14.30 3.84 9.26
C ARG A 15 -13.27 4.12 8.18
N VAL A 16 -12.30 3.22 8.04
CA VAL A 16 -11.23 3.35 7.05
C VAL A 16 -10.79 2.00 6.52
N ILE A 17 -10.64 1.92 5.20
CA ILE A 17 -9.88 0.87 4.51
C ILE A 17 -8.64 1.51 3.90
N THR A 18 -7.55 0.75 3.78
CA THR A 18 -6.30 1.26 3.20
C THR A 18 -5.78 0.35 2.10
N CYS A 19 -5.08 0.89 1.12
CA CYS A 19 -4.43 0.09 0.08
C CYS A 19 -2.92 0.01 0.29
N GLY A 20 -2.35 -1.15 -0.02
CA GLY A 20 -0.91 -1.39 -0.08
C GLY A 20 -0.22 -0.76 -1.29
N GLY A 21 1.04 -1.13 -1.48
CA GLY A 21 1.77 -0.84 -2.71
C GLY A 21 1.38 -1.83 -3.80
N ALA A 22 0.90 -1.33 -4.94
CA ALA A 22 0.49 -2.14 -6.09
C ALA A 22 1.54 -2.16 -7.22
N GLY A 23 2.67 -1.48 -7.05
CA GLY A 23 3.80 -1.51 -7.98
C GLY A 23 4.64 -2.78 -7.80
N GLY A 24 5.32 -3.21 -8.86
CA GLY A 24 6.14 -4.42 -8.88
C GLY A 24 5.32 -5.72 -8.85
N GLN A 25 4.04 -5.66 -9.21
CA GLN A 25 3.07 -6.75 -9.19
C GLN A 25 2.39 -6.87 -10.55
N LEU A 26 2.04 -8.09 -10.95
CA LEU A 26 1.46 -8.39 -12.26
C LEU A 26 0.17 -9.20 -12.18
N ASP A 27 -0.06 -9.96 -11.11
CA ASP A 27 -1.19 -10.86 -11.01
C ASP A 27 -2.36 -10.23 -10.21
N PRO A 28 -3.40 -9.70 -10.88
CA PRO A 28 -4.55 -9.10 -10.19
C PRO A 28 -5.39 -10.11 -9.40
N THR A 29 -5.27 -11.42 -9.69
CA THR A 29 -6.06 -12.46 -9.00
C THR A 29 -5.55 -12.73 -7.58
N ARG A 30 -4.35 -12.21 -7.26
CA ARG A 30 -3.69 -12.33 -5.95
C ARG A 30 -3.97 -11.16 -5.01
N VAL A 31 -4.84 -10.23 -5.41
CA VAL A 31 -5.34 -9.17 -4.54
C VAL A 31 -6.27 -9.74 -3.47
N ARG A 32 -6.07 -9.30 -2.23
CA ARG A 32 -6.76 -9.76 -1.02
C ARG A 32 -7.15 -8.58 -0.14
N ILE A 33 -8.15 -8.79 0.71
CA ILE A 33 -8.49 -7.91 1.84
C ILE A 33 -8.25 -8.68 3.13
N GLU A 34 -7.47 -8.12 4.04
CA GLU A 34 -7.28 -8.66 5.39
C GLU A 34 -6.98 -7.53 6.38
N ASP A 35 -6.98 -7.81 7.68
CA ASP A 35 -6.50 -6.88 8.68
C ASP A 35 -5.06 -6.41 8.38
N LEU A 36 -4.84 -5.10 8.50
CA LEU A 36 -3.57 -4.44 8.23
C LEU A 36 -2.40 -5.13 8.95
N ALA A 37 -2.60 -5.65 10.17
CA ALA A 37 -1.58 -6.34 10.95
C ALA A 37 -1.00 -7.59 10.27
N ARG A 38 -1.79 -8.22 9.37
CA ARG A 38 -1.51 -9.53 8.76
C ARG A 38 -1.07 -9.45 7.30
N THR A 39 -0.99 -8.25 6.74
CA THR A 39 -0.55 -8.07 5.34
C THR A 39 0.89 -8.52 5.14
N ILE A 40 1.14 -9.23 4.03
CA ILE A 40 2.42 -9.81 3.63
C ILE A 40 2.84 -9.25 2.27
N GLN A 41 4.10 -9.48 1.87
CA GLN A 41 4.65 -9.07 0.57
C GLN A 41 4.37 -7.60 0.23
N ASP A 42 4.41 -6.71 1.23
CA ASP A 42 4.16 -5.28 1.04
C ASP A 42 5.06 -4.43 1.96
N PRO A 43 6.18 -3.89 1.42
CA PRO A 43 7.10 -3.06 2.19
C PRO A 43 6.47 -1.75 2.69
N LEU A 44 5.51 -1.17 1.94
CA LEU A 44 4.82 0.05 2.33
C LEU A 44 3.98 -0.21 3.58
N LEU A 45 3.17 -1.26 3.57
CA LEU A 45 2.34 -1.64 4.72
C LEU A 45 3.19 -2.14 5.89
N ALA A 46 4.31 -2.83 5.65
CA ALA A 46 5.24 -3.19 6.71
C ALA A 46 5.78 -1.94 7.45
N LYS A 47 6.20 -0.91 6.70
CA LYS A 47 6.64 0.38 7.27
C LYS A 47 5.51 1.10 8.00
N VAL A 48 4.29 1.09 7.45
CA VAL A 48 3.11 1.67 8.11
C VAL A 48 2.80 0.95 9.43
N ARG A 49 2.79 -0.39 9.46
CA ARG A 49 2.58 -1.18 10.68
C ARG A 49 3.60 -0.83 11.76
N GLY A 50 4.88 -0.77 11.39
CA GLY A 50 5.96 -0.39 12.31
C GLY A 50 5.73 1.00 12.91
N ASN A 51 5.35 1.97 12.08
CA ASN A 51 5.08 3.33 12.55
C ASN A 51 3.82 3.42 13.41
N LEU A 52 2.74 2.71 13.09
CA LEU A 52 1.52 2.68 13.90
C LEU A 52 1.79 2.11 15.30
N ARG A 53 2.60 1.06 15.41
CA ARG A 53 3.02 0.51 16.72
C ARG A 53 3.85 1.51 17.53
N ARG A 54 4.76 2.23 16.87
CA ARG A 54 5.68 3.16 17.54
C ARG A 54 5.01 4.47 17.94
N GLN A 55 4.19 5.04 17.07
CA GLN A 55 3.67 6.41 17.19
C GLN A 55 2.23 6.46 17.69
N TRP A 56 1.44 5.41 17.47
CA TRP A 56 0.00 5.38 17.74
C TRP A 56 -0.42 4.25 18.68
N GLY A 57 0.54 3.53 19.27
CA GLY A 57 0.27 2.53 20.31
C GLY A 57 -0.43 1.26 19.82
N PHE A 58 -0.40 0.96 18.52
CA PHE A 58 -1.03 -0.25 17.98
C PHE A 58 -0.38 -1.53 18.56
N PRO A 59 -1.13 -2.65 18.66
CA PRO A 59 -0.62 -3.89 19.22
C PRO A 59 0.67 -4.40 18.56
N ARG A 60 1.62 -4.86 19.37
CA ARG A 60 2.86 -5.51 18.90
C ARG A 60 2.70 -7.02 18.71
N ASP A 61 1.75 -7.64 19.42
CA ASP A 61 1.45 -9.07 19.30
C ASP A 61 0.94 -9.38 17.88
N PRO A 62 1.63 -10.27 17.12
CA PRO A 62 1.22 -10.63 15.76
C PRO A 62 -0.13 -11.35 15.69
N LYS A 63 -0.62 -11.90 16.81
CA LYS A 63 -1.96 -12.52 16.88
C LYS A 63 -3.08 -11.48 16.95
N LYS A 64 -2.78 -10.26 17.42
CA LYS A 64 -3.76 -9.18 17.57
C LYS A 64 -3.96 -8.41 16.26
N LYS A 65 -5.22 -8.17 15.95
CA LYS A 65 -5.66 -7.36 14.81
C LYS A 65 -5.51 -5.86 15.10
N PHE A 66 -5.32 -5.06 14.05
CA PHE A 66 -5.31 -3.61 14.12
C PHE A 66 -6.73 -3.02 14.06
N GLY A 67 -7.68 -3.78 13.51
CA GLY A 67 -9.05 -3.30 13.26
C GLY A 67 -9.13 -2.36 12.05
N ILE A 68 -8.16 -2.45 11.13
CA ILE A 68 -8.13 -1.67 9.89
C ILE A 68 -8.00 -2.66 8.75
N GLN A 69 -8.96 -2.68 7.82
CA GLN A 69 -8.84 -3.50 6.62
C GLN A 69 -7.81 -2.91 5.66
N ALA A 70 -7.05 -3.78 5.01
CA ALA A 70 -6.06 -3.41 4.02
C ALA A 70 -6.20 -4.27 2.76
N VAL A 71 -6.27 -3.61 1.61
CA VAL A 71 -6.14 -4.25 0.30
C VAL A 71 -4.67 -4.38 -0.03
N TYR A 72 -4.20 -5.59 -0.34
CA TYR A 72 -2.81 -5.87 -0.69
C TYR A 72 -2.76 -7.07 -1.66
N SER A 73 -1.60 -7.35 -2.26
CA SER A 73 -1.37 -8.58 -3.02
C SER A 73 -0.41 -9.48 -2.24
N ASP A 74 -0.67 -10.78 -2.24
CA ASP A 74 0.27 -11.77 -1.71
C ASP A 74 1.37 -12.15 -2.73
N GLU A 75 1.38 -11.52 -3.92
CA GLU A 75 2.45 -11.66 -4.92
C GLU A 75 3.78 -11.11 -4.39
N PRO A 76 4.88 -11.88 -4.46
CA PRO A 76 6.22 -11.36 -4.19
C PRO A 76 6.54 -10.15 -5.10
N LEU A 77 7.06 -9.07 -4.52
CA LEU A 77 7.45 -7.90 -5.30
C LEU A 77 8.56 -8.24 -6.28
N ARG A 78 8.39 -7.78 -7.52
CA ARG A 78 9.43 -7.77 -8.55
C ARG A 78 10.18 -6.45 -8.48
N TYR A 79 11.48 -6.54 -8.23
CA TYR A 79 12.38 -5.40 -8.29
C TYR A 79 12.94 -5.30 -9.71
N PRO A 80 13.07 -4.11 -10.29
CA PRO A 80 13.81 -3.98 -11.55
C PRO A 80 15.24 -4.42 -11.33
N GLU A 81 15.82 -5.01 -12.37
CA GLU A 81 17.26 -5.27 -12.37
C GLU A 81 18.02 -3.93 -12.30
N PRO A 82 19.19 -3.86 -11.65
CA PRO A 82 19.97 -2.63 -11.47
C PRO A 82 20.25 -1.89 -12.79
N GLU A 83 20.37 -2.63 -13.89
CA GLU A 83 20.62 -2.12 -15.24
C GLU A 83 19.39 -1.39 -15.82
N GLN A 84 18.17 -1.78 -15.44
CA GLN A 84 16.92 -1.18 -15.88
C GLN A 84 16.51 0.03 -15.04
N GLN A 85 17.13 0.22 -13.87
CA GLN A 85 16.95 1.39 -13.02
C GLN A 85 17.54 2.67 -13.64
N ALA A 86 18.40 2.53 -14.65
CA ALA A 86 19.08 3.63 -15.35
C ALA A 86 18.41 4.03 -16.68
N CYS A 87 17.39 3.31 -17.16
CA CYS A 87 16.73 3.61 -18.43
C CYS A 87 15.60 4.66 -18.32
N GLU A 88 15.66 5.56 -17.35
CA GLU A 88 14.88 6.80 -17.37
C GLU A 88 15.73 7.93 -17.99
N ILE A 89 15.67 8.00 -19.33
CA ILE A 89 15.93 9.15 -20.20
C ILE A 89 17.41 9.65 -20.29
N ASP A 90 18.14 9.19 -21.30
CA ASP A 90 19.45 9.70 -21.77
C ASP A 90 19.41 11.12 -22.40
N GLU A 91 18.38 11.94 -22.17
CA GLU A 91 18.22 13.25 -22.84
C GLU A 91 18.17 14.48 -21.92
N VAL A 92 18.42 14.37 -20.61
CA VAL A 92 18.46 15.56 -19.73
C VAL A 92 19.76 15.60 -18.91
N PRO A 93 20.52 16.72 -18.90
CA PRO A 93 21.77 16.82 -18.15
C PRO A 93 21.55 16.59 -16.66
N PRO A 94 22.58 16.18 -15.89
CA PRO A 94 22.43 15.75 -14.51
C PRO A 94 22.02 16.92 -13.60
N ALA A 95 20.71 17.10 -13.40
CA ALA A 95 20.18 17.96 -12.37
C ALA A 95 20.28 17.24 -11.00
N PRO A 96 20.53 17.98 -9.91
CA PRO A 96 20.70 17.40 -8.59
C PRO A 96 19.43 16.61 -8.19
N ARG A 97 19.63 15.37 -7.72
CA ARG A 97 18.62 14.39 -7.26
C ARG A 97 17.86 14.87 -6.01
N GLN A 98 17.21 16.02 -6.07
CA GLN A 98 16.45 16.65 -4.98
C GLN A 98 15.16 17.28 -5.51
N GLY A 99 14.42 16.55 -6.36
CA GLY A 99 13.07 16.91 -6.81
C GLY A 99 12.09 15.76 -6.53
N PRO A 100 10.80 16.05 -6.26
CA PRO A 100 9.85 15.03 -5.86
C PRO A 100 9.68 14.04 -7.00
N GLN A 101 9.76 12.74 -6.69
CA GLN A 101 9.46 11.62 -7.59
C GLN A 101 7.99 11.67 -8.04
N GLY A 102 7.65 12.66 -8.87
CA GLY A 102 6.34 12.87 -9.46
C GLY A 102 6.16 11.88 -10.59
N LEU A 103 5.10 11.08 -10.50
CA LEU A 103 4.70 10.01 -11.43
C LEU A 103 5.62 8.80 -11.57
N ALA A 104 6.93 8.90 -11.26
CA ALA A 104 7.80 7.73 -11.27
C ALA A 104 7.39 6.79 -10.14
N CYS A 105 6.97 5.58 -10.49
CA CYS A 105 6.62 4.54 -9.54
C CYS A 105 7.89 4.14 -8.77
N ALA A 106 8.30 4.87 -7.73
CA ALA A 106 9.45 4.67 -6.82
C ALA A 106 10.46 3.54 -7.13
N GLY A 107 10.98 3.47 -8.37
CA GLY A 107 11.71 2.32 -8.89
C GLY A 107 10.89 1.07 -9.30
N PHE A 108 9.68 0.82 -8.82
CA PHE A 108 8.88 -0.36 -9.18
C PHE A 108 7.90 -0.04 -10.32
N GLY A 109 8.07 -0.62 -11.52
CA GLY A 109 7.07 -0.52 -12.59
C GLY A 109 5.65 -0.91 -12.14
N SER A 110 4.62 -0.39 -12.82
CA SER A 110 3.21 -0.58 -12.41
C SER A 110 2.31 -0.95 -13.57
N SER A 111 1.26 -1.75 -13.31
CA SER A 111 0.26 -2.16 -14.29
C SER A 111 -1.13 -1.70 -13.86
N VAL A 112 -1.87 -1.06 -14.77
CA VAL A 112 -3.27 -0.67 -14.55
C VAL A 112 -4.13 -1.88 -14.18
N ALA A 113 -3.83 -3.06 -14.74
CA ALA A 113 -4.57 -4.28 -14.41
C ALA A 113 -4.53 -4.61 -12.91
N VAL A 114 -3.43 -4.29 -12.22
CA VAL A 114 -3.27 -4.53 -10.78
C VAL A 114 -3.75 -3.32 -9.96
N THR A 115 -3.30 -2.11 -10.31
CA THR A 115 -3.64 -0.91 -9.53
C THR A 115 -5.15 -0.60 -9.56
N ALA A 116 -5.82 -0.81 -10.69
CA ALA A 116 -7.27 -0.66 -10.78
C ALA A 116 -7.99 -1.68 -9.90
N VAL A 117 -7.54 -2.94 -9.89
CA VAL A 117 -8.14 -3.99 -9.06
C VAL A 117 -7.98 -3.69 -7.57
N PHE A 118 -6.84 -3.17 -7.12
CA PHE A 118 -6.70 -2.68 -5.74
C PHE A 118 -7.77 -1.65 -5.38
N GLY A 119 -7.99 -0.66 -6.26
CA GLY A 119 -9.00 0.37 -6.08
C GLY A 119 -10.43 -0.18 -6.08
N PHE A 120 -10.76 -1.04 -7.04
CA PHE A 120 -12.09 -1.64 -7.16
C PHE A 120 -12.41 -2.59 -6.01
N VAL A 121 -11.44 -3.38 -5.55
CA VAL A 121 -11.59 -4.24 -4.38
C VAL A 121 -11.83 -3.40 -3.11
N ALA A 122 -11.10 -2.30 -2.93
CA ALA A 122 -11.32 -1.39 -1.81
C ALA A 122 -12.73 -0.75 -1.85
N ALA A 123 -13.13 -0.24 -3.02
CA ALA A 123 -14.44 0.36 -3.22
C ALA A 123 -15.57 -0.66 -2.99
N SER A 124 -15.43 -1.87 -3.52
CA SER A 124 -16.41 -2.96 -3.33
C SER A 124 -16.60 -3.31 -1.86
N ALA A 125 -15.52 -3.34 -1.07
CA ALA A 125 -15.61 -3.62 0.36
C ALA A 125 -16.37 -2.54 1.12
N VAL A 126 -16.10 -1.26 0.80
CA VAL A 126 -16.79 -0.12 1.42
C VAL A 126 -18.25 -0.07 1.01
N ILE A 127 -18.56 -0.26 -0.28
CA ILE A 127 -19.95 -0.32 -0.77
C ILE A 127 -20.69 -1.46 -0.09
N GLY A 128 -20.07 -2.64 0.02
CA GLY A 128 -20.65 -3.79 0.71
C GLY A 128 -20.97 -3.49 2.18
N ALA A 129 -20.03 -2.86 2.90
CA ALA A 129 -20.25 -2.46 4.29
C ALA A 129 -21.40 -1.45 4.43
N ILE A 130 -21.48 -0.44 3.55
CA ILE A 130 -22.57 0.55 3.55
C ILE A 130 -23.92 -0.14 3.25
N ALA A 131 -23.96 -1.01 2.24
CA ALA A 131 -25.18 -1.70 1.84
C ALA A 131 -25.72 -2.66 2.92
N SER A 132 -24.84 -3.26 3.73
CA SER A 132 -25.23 -4.14 4.83
C SER A 132 -25.67 -3.41 6.10
N GLY A 133 -25.87 -2.08 6.06
CA GLY A 133 -26.20 -1.27 7.25
C GLY A 133 -25.03 -1.17 8.22
N GLY A 134 -23.81 -1.30 7.69
CA GLY A 134 -22.57 -1.27 8.42
C GLY A 134 -22.45 -0.03 9.27
#